data_AF-A0A060NJR0-F1
#
_entry.id   AF-A0A060NJR0-F1
#
_cell.length_a   1.000
_cell.length_b   1.000
_cell.length_c   1.000
_cell.angle_alpha   90.00
_cell.angle_beta   90.00
_cell.angle_gamma   90.00
#
_symmetry.space_group_name_H-M   'P 1'
#
loop_
_entity.id
_entity.type
_entity.pdbx_description
1 polymer ?
#
loop_
_entity_poly.entity_id
_entity_poly.type
_entity_poly.pdbx_seq_one_letter_code
_entity_poly.pdbx_strand_id
1 'polypeptide(L)'
;MSNPGLVRKPPPTPAGDPGWRAALETLTALRGAVAAVQRLALESIDGENADALVAAVAELNRSMAHHLPLLQKTATQGAAVPAEVALQLQRLGADIQQISQTNTRLSAQAQRALDVLFPADAVKAYSRLAGRASPFASSNGAASGYFKT
;
A
#
# COMPACT_ATOMS: atom_id res chain seq x y z
N MET A 1 24.56 -63.21 -9.28
CA MET A 1 23.16 -62.84 -9.00
C MET A 1 23.06 -61.32 -9.09
N SER A 2 22.76 -60.79 -10.27
CA SER A 2 22.74 -59.34 -10.55
C SER A 2 21.38 -58.77 -10.18
N ASN A 3 21.38 -57.76 -9.30
CA ASN A 3 20.18 -57.10 -8.80
C ASN A 3 19.60 -56.19 -9.91
N PRO A 4 18.41 -56.48 -10.46
CA PRO A 4 17.85 -55.68 -11.52
C PRO A 4 17.36 -54.34 -10.96
N GLY A 5 18.02 -53.27 -11.41
CA GLY A 5 17.41 -51.97 -11.66
C GLY A 5 16.44 -51.44 -10.61
N LEU A 6 16.98 -50.83 -9.55
CA LEU A 6 16.33 -49.68 -8.93
C LEU A 6 16.31 -48.55 -9.97
N VAL A 7 15.37 -48.62 -10.91
CA VAL A 7 15.01 -47.51 -11.79
C VAL A 7 14.47 -46.42 -10.88
N ARG A 8 15.37 -45.53 -10.43
CA ARG A 8 14.97 -44.30 -9.76
C ARG A 8 14.11 -43.53 -10.76
N LYS A 9 12.80 -43.62 -10.59
CA LYS A 9 11.84 -42.79 -11.31
C LYS A 9 12.33 -41.35 -11.17
N PRO A 10 12.65 -40.64 -12.28
CA PRO A 10 13.12 -39.27 -12.19
C PRO A 10 12.09 -38.46 -11.39
N PRO A 11 12.54 -37.54 -10.52
CA PRO A 11 11.61 -36.68 -9.79
C PRO A 11 10.67 -36.04 -10.82
N PRO A 12 9.35 -36.01 -10.56
CA PRO A 12 8.41 -35.38 -11.47
C PRO A 12 8.91 -33.96 -11.72
N THR A 13 9.14 -33.63 -12.98
CA THR A 13 9.57 -32.30 -13.37
C THR A 13 8.48 -31.35 -12.87
N PRO A 14 8.79 -30.33 -12.07
CA PRO A 14 7.78 -29.44 -11.47
C PRO A 14 6.90 -28.72 -12.50
N ALA A 15 7.34 -28.68 -13.77
CA ALA A 15 6.58 -28.16 -14.91
C ALA A 15 5.33 -28.99 -15.30
N GLY A 16 5.16 -30.20 -14.74
CA GLY A 16 4.04 -31.09 -15.06
C GLY A 16 2.84 -31.00 -14.11
N ASP A 17 2.94 -30.27 -13.00
CA ASP A 17 1.83 -30.17 -12.04
C ASP A 17 0.81 -29.11 -12.51
N PRO A 18 -0.43 -29.51 -12.85
CA PRO A 18 -1.45 -28.58 -13.33
C PRO A 18 -1.77 -27.48 -12.30
N GLY A 19 -1.57 -27.73 -11.00
CA GLY A 19 -1.75 -26.73 -9.95
C GLY A 19 -0.72 -25.60 -10.05
N TRP A 20 0.56 -25.94 -10.20
CA TRP A 20 1.64 -24.95 -10.29
C TRP A 20 1.58 -24.13 -11.59
N ARG A 21 1.08 -24.70 -12.68
CA ARG A 21 0.85 -23.96 -13.93
C ARG A 21 -0.22 -22.87 -13.77
N ALA A 22 -1.36 -23.21 -13.15
CA ALA A 22 -2.41 -22.23 -12.87
C ALA A 22 -1.93 -21.14 -11.90
N ALA A 23 -1.10 -21.49 -10.92
CA ALA A 23 -0.46 -20.54 -10.02
C ALA A 23 0.48 -19.57 -10.76
N LEU A 24 1.28 -20.05 -11.71
CA LEU A 24 2.17 -19.21 -12.53
C LEU A 24 1.41 -18.23 -13.43
N GLU A 25 0.35 -18.70 -14.09
CA GLU A 25 -0.51 -17.83 -14.91
C GLU A 25 -1.15 -16.74 -14.06
N THR A 26 -1.63 -17.11 -12.87
CA THR A 26 -2.21 -16.17 -11.90
C THR A 26 -1.19 -15.13 -11.42
N LEU A 27 0.03 -15.55 -11.07
CA LEU A 27 1.10 -14.64 -10.65
C LEU A 27 1.50 -13.69 -11.77
N THR A 28 1.50 -14.16 -13.02
CA THR A 28 1.81 -13.33 -14.19
C THR A 28 0.73 -12.26 -14.40
N ALA A 29 -0.55 -12.62 -14.28
CA ALA A 29 -1.66 -11.67 -14.36
C ALA A 29 -1.61 -10.63 -13.24
N LEU A 30 -1.34 -11.06 -11.99
CA LEU A 30 -1.18 -10.15 -10.85
C LEU A 30 -0.03 -9.16 -11.06
N ARG A 31 1.11 -9.60 -11.62
CA ARG A 31 2.22 -8.70 -11.96
C ARG A 31 1.84 -7.69 -13.05
N GLY A 32 1.04 -8.11 -14.05
CA GLY A 32 0.48 -7.18 -15.03
C GLY A 32 -0.37 -6.08 -14.39
N ALA A 33 -1.24 -6.46 -13.45
CA ALA A 33 -2.07 -5.50 -12.69
C ALA A 33 -1.23 -4.55 -11.83
N VAL A 34 -0.20 -5.06 -11.16
CA VAL A 34 0.76 -4.26 -10.37
C VAL A 34 1.50 -3.26 -11.24
N ALA A 35 1.98 -3.65 -12.42
CA ALA A 35 2.64 -2.76 -13.36
C ALA A 35 1.69 -1.65 -13.86
N ALA A 36 0.42 -1.96 -14.09
CA ALA A 36 -0.59 -0.96 -14.47
C ALA A 36 -0.84 0.06 -13.34
N VAL A 37 -0.92 -0.40 -12.08
CA VAL A 37 -1.03 0.49 -10.91
C VAL A 37 0.19 1.38 -10.78
N GLN A 38 1.40 0.84 -10.96
CA GLN A 38 2.63 1.64 -10.91
C GLN A 38 2.65 2.73 -11.99
N ARG A 39 2.21 2.41 -13.22
CA ARG A 39 2.13 3.39 -14.30
C ARG A 39 1.13 4.51 -13.95
N LEU A 40 -0.07 4.14 -13.48
CA LEU A 40 -1.08 5.12 -13.05
C LEU A 40 -0.58 5.96 -11.86
N ALA A 41 0.19 5.37 -10.94
CA ALA A 41 0.76 6.10 -9.81
C ALA A 41 1.75 7.18 -10.29
N LEU A 42 2.60 6.85 -11.27
CA LEU A 42 3.50 7.84 -11.88
C LEU A 42 2.73 8.92 -12.64
N GLU A 43 1.72 8.53 -13.43
CA GLU A 43 0.87 9.48 -14.16
C GLU A 43 0.07 10.42 -13.21
N SER A 44 -0.30 9.94 -12.01
CA SER A 44 -1.01 10.75 -11.00
C SER A 44 -0.14 11.79 -10.30
N ILE A 45 1.20 11.68 -10.39
CA ILE A 45 2.10 12.71 -9.85
C ILE A 45 1.95 14.01 -10.65
N ASP A 46 1.69 13.90 -11.95
CA ASP A 46 1.70 15.02 -12.90
C ASP A 46 0.28 15.45 -13.35
N GLY A 47 -0.80 14.81 -12.89
CA GLY A 47 -2.16 15.07 -13.39
C GLY A 47 -3.32 14.77 -12.43
N GLU A 48 -4.56 14.99 -12.86
CA GLU A 48 -5.80 14.87 -12.07
C GLU A 48 -6.33 13.43 -11.88
N ASN A 49 -5.55 12.41 -12.24
CA ASN A 49 -6.04 11.02 -12.31
C ASN A 49 -6.01 10.25 -10.97
N ALA A 50 -6.20 10.93 -9.84
CA ALA A 50 -6.19 10.31 -8.51
C ALA A 50 -7.27 9.23 -8.37
N ASP A 51 -8.48 9.45 -8.91
CA ASP A 51 -9.58 8.49 -8.85
C ASP A 51 -9.29 7.20 -9.63
N ALA A 52 -8.63 7.31 -10.78
CA ALA A 52 -8.23 6.16 -11.59
C ALA A 52 -7.18 5.30 -10.86
N LEU A 53 -6.25 5.94 -10.14
CA LEU A 53 -5.29 5.24 -9.29
C LEU A 53 -6.00 4.51 -8.14
N VAL A 54 -6.93 5.16 -7.45
CA VAL A 54 -7.69 4.54 -6.34
C VAL A 54 -8.47 3.32 -6.84
N ALA A 55 -9.15 3.43 -7.99
CA ALA A 55 -9.87 2.32 -8.61
C ALA A 55 -8.94 1.15 -8.97
N ALA A 56 -7.75 1.43 -9.52
CA ALA A 56 -6.77 0.40 -9.88
C ALA A 56 -6.19 -0.31 -8.64
N VAL A 57 -5.94 0.43 -7.55
CA VAL A 57 -5.49 -0.16 -6.28
C VAL A 57 -6.58 -1.04 -5.65
N ALA A 58 -7.84 -0.61 -5.68
CA ALA A 58 -8.95 -1.40 -5.20
C ALA A 58 -9.11 -2.70 -6.01
N GLU A 59 -8.96 -2.62 -7.33
CA GLU A 59 -9.03 -3.79 -8.21
C GLU A 59 -7.87 -4.77 -7.98
N LEU A 60 -6.65 -4.25 -7.80
CA LEU A 60 -5.50 -5.07 -7.43
C LEU A 60 -5.74 -5.82 -6.11
N ASN A 61 -6.28 -5.13 -5.09
CA ASN A 61 -6.59 -5.75 -3.80
C ASN A 61 -7.64 -6.86 -3.94
N ARG A 62 -8.71 -6.62 -4.71
CA ARG A 62 -9.73 -7.65 -5.02
C ARG A 62 -9.13 -8.86 -5.73
N SER A 63 -8.30 -8.62 -6.74
CA SER A 63 -7.61 -9.67 -7.48
C SER A 63 -6.68 -10.49 -6.57
N MET A 64 -5.90 -9.83 -5.71
CA MET A 64 -5.03 -10.53 -4.75
C MET A 64 -5.82 -11.37 -3.75
N ALA A 65 -6.90 -10.84 -3.19
CA ALA A 65 -7.76 -11.57 -2.25
C ALA A 65 -8.43 -12.79 -2.91
N HIS A 66 -8.83 -12.67 -4.16
CA HIS A 66 -9.43 -13.77 -4.93
C HIS A 66 -8.43 -14.90 -5.21
N HIS A 67 -7.18 -14.56 -5.51
CA HIS A 67 -6.17 -15.53 -5.94
C HIS A 67 -5.31 -16.11 -4.82
N LEU A 68 -5.26 -15.46 -3.64
CA LEU A 68 -4.52 -15.94 -2.46
C LEU A 68 -4.88 -17.38 -2.04
N PRO A 69 -6.17 -17.76 -1.94
CA PRO A 69 -6.55 -19.13 -1.56
C PRO A 69 -6.06 -20.18 -2.56
N LEU A 70 -6.03 -19.87 -3.85
CA LEU A 70 -5.52 -20.77 -4.88
C LEU A 70 -4.00 -20.98 -4.71
N LEU A 71 -3.25 -19.91 -4.48
CA LEU A 71 -1.80 -19.98 -4.24
C LEU A 71 -1.47 -20.77 -2.96
N GLN A 72 -2.21 -20.52 -1.87
CA GLN A 72 -2.04 -21.24 -0.59
C GLN A 72 -2.39 -22.73 -0.72
N LYS A 73 -3.49 -23.04 -1.42
CA LYS A 73 -3.89 -24.42 -1.69
C LYS A 73 -2.82 -25.15 -2.51
N THR A 74 -2.30 -24.52 -3.55
CA THR A 74 -1.25 -25.12 -4.40
C THR A 74 0.05 -25.36 -3.61
N ALA A 75 0.42 -24.42 -2.73
CA ALA A 75 1.61 -24.54 -1.88
C ALA A 75 1.50 -25.63 -0.80
N THR A 76 0.28 -25.96 -0.35
CA THR A 76 0.03 -26.99 0.69
C THR A 76 -0.25 -28.37 0.14
N GLN A 77 -0.66 -28.48 -1.14
CA GLN A 77 -1.07 -29.74 -1.77
C GLN A 77 0.02 -30.47 -2.56
N GLY A 78 1.15 -29.82 -2.85
CA GLY A 78 2.14 -30.34 -3.80
C GLY A 78 3.58 -30.21 -3.34
N ALA A 79 4.46 -30.95 -4.03
CA ALA A 79 5.91 -30.98 -3.83
C ALA A 79 6.56 -29.58 -3.83
N ALA A 80 7.83 -29.53 -3.39
CA ALA A 80 8.65 -28.31 -3.25
C ALA A 80 8.35 -27.23 -4.30
N VAL A 81 8.17 -25.99 -3.83
CA VAL A 81 7.82 -24.84 -4.67
C VAL A 81 8.79 -24.74 -5.85
N PRO A 82 8.31 -24.73 -7.10
CA PRO A 82 9.16 -24.58 -8.27
C PRO A 82 9.95 -23.27 -8.21
N ALA A 83 11.22 -23.28 -8.59
CA ALA A 83 12.09 -22.10 -8.53
C ALA A 83 11.50 -20.89 -9.29
N GLU A 84 10.82 -21.13 -10.40
CA GLU A 84 10.14 -20.09 -11.18
C GLU A 84 9.01 -19.41 -10.40
N VAL A 85 8.22 -20.18 -9.66
CA VAL A 85 7.14 -19.66 -8.82
C VAL A 85 7.71 -18.82 -7.68
N ALA A 86 8.75 -19.33 -7.02
CA ALA A 86 9.43 -18.62 -5.94
C ALA A 86 10.00 -17.27 -6.42
N LEU A 87 10.60 -17.26 -7.61
CA LEU A 87 11.16 -16.05 -8.23
C LEU A 87 10.06 -15.05 -8.65
N GLN A 88 8.91 -15.52 -9.15
CA GLN A 88 7.77 -14.64 -9.45
C GLN A 88 7.15 -14.05 -8.18
N LEU A 89 7.05 -14.83 -7.09
CA LEU A 89 6.60 -14.34 -5.79
C LEU A 89 7.55 -13.28 -5.22
N GLN A 90 8.86 -13.51 -5.30
CA GLN A 90 9.86 -12.54 -4.85
C GLN A 90 9.77 -11.23 -5.63
N ARG A 91 9.61 -11.30 -6.96
CA ARG A 91 9.40 -10.12 -7.82
C ARG A 91 8.12 -9.38 -7.46
N LEU A 92 7.00 -10.10 -7.31
CA LEU A 92 5.73 -9.51 -6.91
C LEU A 92 5.85 -8.79 -5.56
N GLY A 93 6.57 -9.37 -4.59
CA GLY A 93 6.86 -8.73 -3.31
C GLY A 93 7.64 -7.42 -3.44
N ALA A 94 8.68 -7.41 -4.28
CA ALA A 94 9.44 -6.19 -4.56
C ALA A 94 8.58 -5.10 -5.24
N ASP A 95 7.75 -5.50 -6.21
CA ASP A 95 6.88 -4.59 -6.94
C ASP A 95 5.82 -3.95 -6.01
N ILE A 96 5.26 -4.72 -5.06
CA ILE A 96 4.34 -4.23 -4.03
C ILE A 96 5.04 -3.26 -3.07
N GLN A 97 6.26 -3.57 -2.63
CA GLN A 97 7.05 -2.66 -1.80
C GLN A 97 7.29 -1.32 -2.49
N GLN A 98 7.57 -1.33 -3.79
CA GLN A 98 7.73 -0.12 -4.58
C GLN A 98 6.44 0.71 -4.66
N ILE A 99 5.27 0.08 -4.80
CA ILE A 99 3.97 0.77 -4.73
C ILE A 99 3.79 1.45 -3.36
N SER A 100 4.09 0.75 -2.26
CA SER A 100 4.00 1.30 -0.90
C SER A 100 4.90 2.53 -0.70
N GLN A 101 6.14 2.47 -1.20
CA GLN A 101 7.06 3.61 -1.18
C GLN A 101 6.53 4.80 -2.00
N THR A 102 5.95 4.53 -3.18
CA THR A 102 5.37 5.56 -4.05
C THR A 102 4.18 6.24 -3.37
N ASN A 103 3.31 5.46 -2.73
CA ASN A 103 2.17 5.99 -1.97
C ASN A 103 2.65 6.88 -0.80
N THR A 104 3.70 6.47 -0.08
CA THR A 104 4.31 7.27 0.99
C THR A 104 4.85 8.61 0.48
N ARG A 105 5.44 8.62 -0.72
CA ARG A 105 5.93 9.87 -1.35
C ARG A 105 4.77 10.79 -1.76
N LEU A 106 3.74 10.22 -2.38
CA LEU A 106 2.54 10.95 -2.79
C LEU A 106 1.82 11.58 -1.59
N SER A 107 1.65 10.83 -0.49
CA SER A 107 1.00 11.35 0.72
C SER A 107 1.82 12.47 1.38
N ALA A 108 3.15 12.33 1.44
CA ALA A 108 4.02 13.40 1.92
C ALA A 108 3.94 14.66 1.04
N GLN A 109 3.82 14.51 -0.28
CA GLN A 109 3.67 15.62 -1.21
C GLN A 109 2.31 16.31 -1.05
N ALA A 110 1.22 15.53 -0.92
CA ALA A 110 -0.11 16.04 -0.64
C ALA A 110 -0.14 16.83 0.67
N GLN A 111 0.50 16.33 1.73
CA GLN A 111 0.59 17.04 3.01
C GLN A 111 1.34 18.37 2.85
N ARG A 112 2.48 18.39 2.15
CA ARG A 112 3.22 19.64 1.87
C ARG A 112 2.38 20.63 1.06
N ALA A 113 1.63 20.17 0.07
CA ALA A 113 0.74 21.02 -0.71
C ALA A 113 -0.37 21.62 0.18
N LEU A 114 -0.94 20.84 1.08
CA LEU A 114 -1.91 21.32 2.07
C LEU A 114 -1.27 22.34 3.03
N ASP A 115 -0.05 22.09 3.51
CA ASP A 115 0.65 23.03 4.40
C ASP A 115 0.95 24.38 3.71
N VAL A 116 1.17 24.38 2.39
CA VAL A 116 1.35 25.59 1.58
C VAL A 116 0.03 26.32 1.35
N LEU A 117 -1.06 25.60 1.08
CA LEU A 117 -2.39 26.18 0.86
C LEU A 117 -3.04 26.68 2.16
N PHE A 118 -2.78 25.99 3.27
CA PHE A 118 -3.30 26.28 4.60
C PHE A 118 -2.15 26.44 5.61
N PRO A 119 -1.32 27.48 5.47
CA PRO A 119 -0.29 27.74 6.45
C PRO A 119 -0.95 27.96 7.80
N ALA A 120 -0.55 27.17 8.80
CA ALA A 120 -1.11 27.15 10.16
C ALA A 120 -1.12 28.54 10.85
N ASP A 121 -0.45 29.54 10.29
CA ASP A 121 -0.44 30.91 10.78
C ASP A 121 -1.74 31.69 10.54
N ALA A 122 -2.63 31.28 9.63
CA ALA A 122 -3.92 31.96 9.47
C ALA A 122 -4.76 31.89 10.77
N VAL A 123 -4.73 30.76 11.48
CA VAL A 123 -5.46 30.57 12.75
C VAL A 123 -4.82 31.39 13.88
N LYS A 124 -3.49 31.57 13.87
CA LYS A 124 -2.79 32.47 14.82
C LYS A 124 -3.04 33.95 14.54
N ALA A 125 -3.19 34.35 13.28
CA ALA A 125 -3.52 35.72 12.91
C ALA A 125 -4.92 36.12 13.39
N TYR A 126 -5.92 35.26 13.20
CA TYR A 126 -7.29 35.52 13.68
C TYR A 126 -7.43 35.47 15.20
N SER A 127 -6.70 34.59 15.90
CA SER A 127 -6.68 34.57 17.37
C SER A 127 -5.96 35.79 17.98
N ARG A 128 -4.92 36.33 17.30
CA ARG A 128 -4.32 37.62 17.67
C ARG A 128 -5.26 38.80 17.44
N LEU A 129 -6.14 38.73 16.44
CA LEU A 129 -7.14 39.77 16.20
C LEU A 129 -8.28 39.72 17.23
N ALA A 130 -8.77 38.53 17.58
CA ALA A 130 -9.80 38.32 18.59
C ALA A 130 -9.34 38.67 20.03
N GLY A 131 -8.03 38.61 20.31
CA GLY A 131 -7.45 38.99 21.60
C GLY A 131 -7.03 40.47 21.73
N ARG A 132 -6.98 41.25 20.63
CA ARG A 132 -6.47 42.64 20.63
C ARG A 132 -7.55 43.71 20.39
N ALA A 133 -8.82 43.35 20.43
CA ALA A 133 -9.94 44.27 20.34
C ALA A 133 -10.82 44.20 21.60
N SER A 134 -10.31 44.72 22.72
CA SER A 134 -11.18 45.35 23.72
C SER A 134 -10.54 46.66 24.20
N PRO A 135 -10.80 47.78 23.51
CA PRO A 135 -10.46 49.12 24.00
C PRO A 135 -11.35 49.55 25.19
N PHE A 136 -12.24 48.68 25.70
CA PHE A 136 -13.11 48.95 26.85
C PHE A 136 -12.62 48.31 28.16
N ALA A 137 -11.53 47.54 28.16
CA ALA A 137 -10.94 46.97 29.36
C ALA A 137 -9.90 47.90 30.02
N SER A 138 -10.27 49.15 30.27
CA SER A 138 -9.59 49.99 31.24
C SER A 138 -10.55 51.03 31.81
N SER A 139 -11.24 50.65 32.88
CA SER A 139 -11.33 51.43 34.13
C SER A 139 -12.38 50.81 35.05
N ASN A 140 -12.02 50.76 36.32
CA ASN A 140 -12.89 50.60 37.50
C ASN A 140 -13.31 49.19 37.92
N GLY A 141 -12.90 48.85 39.15
CA GLY A 141 -13.67 47.94 40.00
C GLY A 141 -12.82 47.09 40.92
N ALA A 142 -12.31 47.68 41.99
CA ALA A 142 -11.75 46.96 43.12
C ALA A 142 -12.79 46.06 43.81
N ALA A 143 -12.39 44.82 44.15
CA ALA A 143 -12.85 43.97 45.25
C ALA A 143 -12.19 42.59 45.03
N SER A 144 -11.07 42.21 45.65
CA SER A 144 -10.79 42.06 47.08
C SER A 144 -11.96 41.41 47.82
N GLY A 145 -11.88 40.09 48.07
CA GLY A 145 -12.75 39.44 49.06
C GLY A 145 -13.01 37.94 48.88
N TYR A 146 -12.20 37.14 49.56
CA TYR A 146 -12.53 35.84 50.20
C TYR A 146 -13.00 34.64 49.36
N PHE A 147 -12.03 33.83 48.95
CA PHE A 147 -12.16 32.36 49.01
C PHE A 147 -11.35 31.84 50.21
N LYS A 148 -12.03 31.21 51.18
CA LYS A 148 -11.44 30.25 52.13
C LYS A 148 -12.50 29.20 52.48
N THR A 149 -12.23 27.96 52.08
CA THR A 149 -12.55 26.77 52.89
C THR A 149 -11.47 26.59 53.94
#